data_AF-A0A3G9JMZ9-F1
#
_entry.id   AF-A0A3G9JMZ9-F1
#
_cell.length_a   1.000
_cell.length_b   1.000
_cell.length_c   1.000
_cell.angle_alpha   90.00
_cell.angle_beta   90.00
_cell.angle_gamma   90.00
#
_symmetry.space_group_name_H-M   'P 1'
#
loop_
_entity.id
_entity.type
_entity.pdbx_description
1 polymer ?
#
loop_
_entity_poly.entity_id
_entity_poly.type
_entity_poly.pdbx_seq_one_letter_code
_entity_poly.pdbx_strand_id
1 'polypeptide(L)'
;MEIQNIAANLSNIKLDQFQIEQILDMVEEYIEANETASTPIIEHCPKCPEKHPKMIKAGHTKSGKQMYRCKSCNKRFVADTGQLTFYSHQSLSKWKVVLKDTLNGLALRETAFKIGVHYVTVFRMRHKLLHFIEMILANDSVGDVAEIDEKYILASHKGTKLEGVDPRKHGSIAPKPGITDILVCIMTVVSRGGNTFIHTYNTGRPTDVNGYEFCQHIDKESYCFTDGINIYDWSLKKRNCGVKHLKLDEYTKTDHLNTVNGLHSFIESEIIYYRNISTKYINRYNSLFMIQYNFRKLNISEKVTKLLGMLRQHQQYFYIRQLSKERIFKFSNSIFDL
;
A
#
# COMPACT_ATOMS: atom_id res chain seq x y z
N MET A 1 19.40 -28.98 -15.56
CA MET A 1 19.43 -30.28 -14.85
C MET A 1 18.22 -30.43 -13.91
N GLU A 2 17.79 -29.39 -13.19
CA GLU A 2 16.60 -29.47 -12.31
C GLU A 2 15.25 -29.49 -13.07
N ILE A 3 15.06 -28.66 -14.12
CA ILE A 3 13.80 -28.61 -14.89
C ILE A 3 13.50 -29.93 -15.61
N GLN A 4 14.52 -30.58 -16.19
CA GLN A 4 14.37 -31.88 -16.84
C GLN A 4 13.89 -32.98 -15.88
N ASN A 5 14.32 -32.92 -14.60
CA ASN A 5 13.81 -33.81 -13.56
C ASN A 5 12.36 -33.49 -13.16
N ILE A 6 11.97 -32.20 -13.17
CA ILE A 6 10.57 -31.79 -12.95
C ILE A 6 9.70 -32.29 -14.10
N ALA A 7 10.12 -32.10 -15.35
CA ALA A 7 9.42 -32.59 -16.53
C ALA A 7 9.19 -34.10 -16.48
N ALA A 8 10.25 -34.88 -16.17
CA ALA A 8 10.15 -36.33 -16.04
C ALA A 8 9.17 -36.77 -14.93
N ASN A 9 9.10 -36.03 -13.82
CA ASN A 9 8.15 -36.31 -12.74
C ASN A 9 6.71 -35.92 -13.10
N LEU A 10 6.51 -34.82 -13.84
CA LEU A 10 5.19 -34.39 -14.30
C LEU A 10 4.61 -35.33 -15.35
N SER A 11 5.44 -35.90 -16.22
CA SER A 11 5.04 -36.93 -17.19
C SER A 11 4.56 -38.24 -16.53
N ASN A 12 4.89 -38.47 -15.26
CA ASN A 12 4.41 -39.63 -14.49
C ASN A 12 3.05 -39.36 -13.80
N ILE A 13 2.52 -38.14 -13.91
CA ILE A 13 1.20 -37.74 -13.43
C ILE A 13 0.26 -37.73 -14.64
N LYS A 14 -1.03 -38.03 -14.46
CA LYS A 14 -2.05 -38.04 -15.54
C LYS A 14 -2.40 -36.62 -16.01
N LEU A 15 -1.41 -35.87 -16.48
CA LEU A 15 -1.55 -34.57 -17.12
C LEU A 15 -1.37 -34.74 -18.63
N ASP A 16 -2.09 -33.94 -19.41
CA ASP A 16 -1.86 -33.89 -20.86
C ASP A 16 -0.62 -33.04 -21.19
N GLN A 17 -0.16 -33.16 -22.44
CA GLN A 17 1.07 -32.50 -22.89
C GLN A 17 1.00 -30.97 -22.75
N PHE A 18 -0.17 -30.37 -23.02
CA PHE A 18 -0.37 -28.93 -22.92
C PHE A 18 -0.33 -28.45 -21.46
N GLN A 19 -0.92 -29.21 -20.53
CA GLN A 19 -0.85 -28.94 -19.10
C GLN A 19 0.60 -29.04 -18.58
N ILE A 20 1.37 -30.02 -19.05
CA ILE A 20 2.78 -30.17 -18.68
C ILE A 20 3.59 -28.97 -19.18
N GLU A 21 3.40 -28.56 -20.44
CA GLU A 21 4.05 -27.38 -21.02
C GLU A 21 3.73 -26.11 -20.23
N GLN A 22 2.45 -25.86 -19.92
CA GLN A 22 2.07 -24.71 -19.09
C GLN A 22 2.74 -24.70 -17.72
N ILE A 23 2.84 -25.84 -17.04
CA ILE A 23 3.49 -25.92 -15.72
C ILE A 23 4.99 -25.65 -15.86
N LEU A 24 5.64 -26.18 -16.90
CA LEU A 24 7.06 -25.97 -17.15
C LEU A 24 7.35 -24.50 -17.46
N ASP A 25 6.55 -23.85 -18.30
CA ASP A 25 6.65 -22.42 -18.60
C ASP A 25 6.52 -21.60 -17.31
N MET A 26 5.52 -21.89 -16.47
CA MET A 26 5.37 -21.24 -15.17
C MET A 26 6.58 -21.44 -14.25
N VAL A 27 7.16 -22.64 -14.22
CA VAL A 27 8.35 -22.94 -13.40
C VAL A 27 9.57 -22.18 -13.92
N GLU A 28 9.76 -22.12 -15.23
CA GLU A 28 10.84 -21.35 -15.88
C GLU A 28 10.70 -19.86 -15.57
N GLU A 29 9.51 -19.29 -15.74
CA GLU A 29 9.22 -17.90 -15.35
C GLU A 29 9.54 -17.66 -13.87
N TYR A 30 9.19 -18.58 -12.97
CA TYR A 30 9.53 -18.45 -11.55
C TYR A 30 11.02 -18.55 -11.29
N ILE A 31 11.75 -19.43 -11.98
CA ILE A 31 13.20 -19.56 -11.85
C ILE A 31 13.87 -18.26 -12.34
N GLU A 32 13.54 -17.78 -13.52
CA GLU A 32 14.07 -16.53 -14.06
C GLU A 32 13.74 -15.34 -13.15
N ALA A 33 12.51 -15.25 -12.64
CA ALA A 33 12.11 -14.24 -11.68
C ALA A 33 12.89 -14.34 -10.36
N ASN A 34 13.25 -15.55 -9.91
CA ASN A 34 14.07 -15.81 -8.72
C ASN A 34 15.55 -15.51 -8.95
N GLU A 35 16.11 -15.82 -10.12
CA GLU A 35 17.50 -15.51 -10.51
C GLU A 35 17.70 -14.00 -10.66
N THR A 36 16.76 -13.35 -11.33
CA THR A 36 16.67 -11.88 -11.40
C THR A 36 16.48 -11.27 -10.00
N ALA A 37 15.78 -11.94 -9.09
CA ALA A 37 15.64 -11.50 -7.70
C ALA A 37 16.92 -11.63 -6.88
N SER A 38 17.74 -12.63 -7.17
CA SER A 38 18.93 -12.98 -6.39
C SER A 38 20.18 -12.27 -6.88
N THR A 39 20.17 -11.76 -8.11
CA THR A 39 21.22 -10.88 -8.64
C THR A 39 20.88 -9.42 -8.33
N PRO A 40 21.57 -8.76 -7.37
CA PRO A 40 21.31 -7.35 -7.09
C PRO A 40 21.82 -6.49 -8.24
N ILE A 41 20.92 -6.10 -9.14
CA ILE A 41 21.21 -5.06 -10.15
C ILE A 41 21.17 -3.72 -9.42
N ILE A 42 22.35 -3.21 -9.06
CA ILE A 42 22.51 -1.88 -8.48
C ILE A 42 22.62 -0.89 -9.64
N GLU A 43 21.48 -0.41 -10.13
CA GLU A 43 21.45 0.58 -11.22
C GLU A 43 22.04 1.93 -10.82
N HIS A 44 21.98 2.28 -9.54
CA HIS A 44 22.41 3.58 -9.03
C HIS A 44 23.19 3.41 -7.72
N CYS A 45 24.22 4.23 -7.51
CA CYS A 45 24.87 4.26 -6.22
C CYS A 45 23.94 4.89 -5.16
N PRO A 46 23.67 4.25 -4.01
CA PRO A 46 22.78 4.85 -2.99
C PRO A 46 23.44 6.00 -2.21
N LYS A 47 24.64 6.43 -2.59
CA LYS A 47 25.46 7.42 -1.87
C LYS A 47 26.01 8.54 -2.74
N CYS A 48 25.81 8.46 -4.07
CA CYS A 48 26.20 9.49 -5.04
C CYS A 48 25.30 9.37 -6.28
N PRO A 49 25.17 10.41 -7.12
CA PRO A 49 24.24 10.41 -8.26
C PRO A 49 24.66 9.54 -9.46
N GLU A 50 25.69 8.70 -9.30
CA GLU A 50 26.24 7.88 -10.38
C GLU A 50 25.26 6.77 -10.80
N LYS A 51 24.96 6.71 -12.10
CA LYS A 51 24.22 5.62 -12.74
C LYS A 51 25.19 4.53 -13.22
N HIS A 52 24.80 3.27 -13.10
CA HIS A 52 25.60 2.07 -13.38
C HIS A 52 27.05 2.15 -12.87
N PRO A 53 27.25 2.48 -11.59
CA PRO A 53 28.58 2.67 -11.03
C PRO A 53 29.42 1.39 -11.06
N LYS A 54 30.72 1.52 -11.33
CA LYS A 54 31.66 0.40 -11.11
C LYS A 54 31.74 0.08 -9.62
N MET A 55 31.39 -1.15 -9.26
CA MET A 55 31.34 -1.64 -7.88
C MET A 55 32.41 -2.70 -7.64
N ILE A 56 32.95 -2.73 -6.42
CA ILE A 56 33.81 -3.82 -5.95
C ILE A 56 33.29 -4.37 -4.62
N LYS A 57 33.53 -5.66 -4.36
CA LYS A 57 33.26 -6.27 -3.04
C LYS A 57 34.17 -5.62 -1.99
N ALA A 58 33.59 -5.27 -0.84
CA ALA A 58 34.25 -4.50 0.22
C ALA A 58 34.01 -5.10 1.62
N GLY A 59 34.11 -6.43 1.71
CA GLY A 59 33.87 -7.20 2.94
C GLY A 59 32.39 -7.48 3.20
N HIS A 60 32.08 -7.84 4.45
CA HIS A 60 30.74 -8.20 4.91
C HIS A 60 30.33 -7.37 6.13
N THR A 61 29.03 -7.18 6.33
CA THR A 61 28.49 -6.64 7.58
C THR A 61 28.68 -7.64 8.73
N LYS A 62 28.51 -7.19 9.97
CA LYS A 62 28.46 -8.09 11.15
C LYS A 62 27.41 -9.20 11.03
N SER A 63 26.36 -8.96 10.23
CA SER A 63 25.30 -9.94 9.96
C SER A 63 25.57 -10.81 8.72
N GLY A 64 26.79 -10.76 8.16
CA GLY A 64 27.19 -11.56 6.99
C GLY A 64 26.71 -11.04 5.62
N LYS A 65 26.11 -9.84 5.52
CA LYS A 65 25.67 -9.30 4.23
C LYS A 65 26.86 -8.76 3.44
N GLN A 66 26.97 -9.10 2.15
CA GLN A 66 28.00 -8.56 1.27
C GLN A 66 27.91 -7.03 1.18
N MET A 67 29.02 -6.35 1.45
CA MET A 67 29.16 -4.92 1.23
C MET A 67 29.83 -4.64 -0.11
N TYR A 68 29.38 -3.59 -0.79
CA TYR A 68 29.92 -3.08 -2.04
C TYR A 68 30.52 -1.70 -1.80
N ARG A 69 31.58 -1.36 -2.54
CA ARG A 69 32.17 -0.02 -2.59
C ARG A 69 32.05 0.55 -4.00
N CYS A 70 31.45 1.72 -4.12
CA CYS A 70 31.38 2.47 -5.36
C CYS A 70 32.75 3.06 -5.69
N LYS A 71 33.25 2.88 -6.92
CA LYS A 71 34.53 3.49 -7.35
C LYS A 71 34.44 5.00 -7.55
N SER A 72 33.25 5.55 -7.84
CA SER A 72 33.07 6.99 -8.06
C SER A 72 33.10 7.79 -6.76
N CYS A 73 32.42 7.32 -5.70
CA CYS A 73 32.38 8.03 -4.41
C CYS A 73 33.12 7.36 -3.25
N ASN A 74 33.71 6.17 -3.47
CA ASN A 74 34.44 5.37 -2.48
C ASN A 74 33.65 4.96 -1.22
N LYS A 75 32.35 5.26 -1.15
CA LYS A 75 31.48 4.89 -0.02
C LYS A 75 31.04 3.43 -0.13
N ARG A 76 30.87 2.80 1.03
CA ARG A 76 30.39 1.41 1.15
C ARG A 76 28.89 1.35 1.44
N PHE A 77 28.22 0.32 0.95
CA PHE A 77 26.80 0.06 1.18
C PHE A 77 26.49 -1.43 0.94
N VAL A 78 25.29 -1.89 1.26
CA VAL A 78 24.82 -3.28 1.03
C VAL A 78 23.83 -3.32 -0.15
N ALA A 79 23.68 -4.46 -0.82
CA ALA A 79 22.79 -4.57 -1.99
C ALA A 79 21.35 -4.13 -1.71
N ASP A 80 20.82 -4.41 -0.51
CA ASP A 80 19.47 -4.05 -0.11
C ASP A 80 19.36 -2.61 0.43
N THR A 81 20.34 -1.74 0.17
CA THR A 81 20.29 -0.34 0.63
C THR A 81 19.08 0.37 0.04
N GLY A 82 18.22 0.92 0.91
CA GLY A 82 16.97 1.56 0.51
C GLY A 82 15.84 0.57 0.16
N GLN A 83 16.06 -0.74 0.21
CA GLN A 83 15.00 -1.72 -0.02
C GLN A 83 14.23 -2.03 1.28
N LEU A 84 13.09 -2.71 1.15
CA LEU A 84 12.24 -3.11 2.27
C LEU A 84 13.01 -3.89 3.36
N THR A 85 13.99 -4.69 2.98
CA THR A 85 14.80 -5.53 3.89
C THR A 85 16.00 -4.80 4.51
N PHE A 86 16.26 -3.55 4.10
CA PHE A 86 17.37 -2.75 4.65
C PHE A 86 17.25 -2.59 6.18
N TYR A 87 18.35 -2.74 6.92
CA TYR A 87 18.37 -2.78 8.39
C TYR A 87 17.49 -3.84 9.07
N SER A 88 16.87 -4.76 8.32
CA SER A 88 16.19 -5.89 8.92
C SER A 88 17.19 -6.94 9.38
N HIS A 89 16.97 -7.45 10.60
CA HIS A 89 17.63 -8.65 11.12
C HIS A 89 16.87 -9.94 10.79
N GLN A 90 15.66 -9.83 10.22
CA GLN A 90 14.87 -10.98 9.76
C GLN A 90 15.24 -11.38 8.34
N SER A 91 15.22 -12.68 8.07
CA SER A 91 15.50 -13.29 6.77
C SER A 91 14.46 -12.91 5.71
N LEU A 92 14.83 -13.07 4.44
CA LEU A 92 13.92 -12.84 3.32
C LEU A 92 12.68 -13.75 3.38
N SER A 93 12.84 -15.01 3.82
CA SER A 93 11.71 -15.94 4.00
C SER A 93 10.67 -15.41 5.00
N LYS A 94 11.11 -14.84 6.13
CA LYS A 94 10.22 -14.21 7.10
C LYS A 94 9.52 -12.97 6.52
N TRP A 95 10.22 -12.17 5.72
CA TRP A 95 9.60 -11.04 5.01
C TRP A 95 8.54 -11.47 4.01
N LYS A 96 8.77 -12.55 3.26
CA LYS A 96 7.76 -13.13 2.34
C LYS A 96 6.49 -13.51 3.10
N VAL A 97 6.61 -14.12 4.29
CA VAL A 97 5.46 -14.43 5.16
C VAL A 97 4.76 -13.16 5.63
N VAL A 98 5.49 -12.14 6.11
CA VAL A 98 4.90 -10.86 6.52
C VAL A 98 4.14 -10.17 5.38
N LEU A 99 4.69 -10.20 4.17
CA LEU A 99 4.07 -9.62 2.98
C LEU A 99 2.77 -10.36 2.64
N LYS A 100 2.82 -11.69 2.52
CA LYS A 100 1.65 -12.53 2.26
C LYS A 100 0.56 -12.34 3.31
N ASP A 101 0.93 -12.39 4.59
CA ASP A 101 -0.02 -12.28 5.69
C ASP A 101 -0.63 -10.88 5.79
N THR A 102 0.13 -9.83 5.48
CA THR A 102 -0.39 -8.45 5.49
C THR A 102 -1.41 -8.24 4.37
N LEU A 103 -1.16 -8.76 3.17
CA LEU A 103 -2.11 -8.69 2.05
C LEU A 103 -3.42 -9.47 2.32
N ASN A 104 -3.35 -10.53 3.11
CA ASN A 104 -4.52 -11.33 3.52
C ASN A 104 -5.18 -10.83 4.82
N GLY A 105 -4.77 -9.69 5.36
CA GLY A 105 -5.37 -9.14 6.56
C GLY A 105 -4.86 -9.72 7.89
N LEU A 106 -4.18 -10.87 7.90
CA LEU A 106 -3.97 -11.68 9.10
C LEU A 106 -3.47 -10.94 10.34
N ALA A 107 -3.86 -11.42 11.52
CA ALA A 107 -3.52 -10.80 12.79
C ALA A 107 -2.00 -10.86 13.05
N LEU A 108 -1.46 -9.80 13.70
CA LEU A 108 -0.04 -9.70 14.01
C LEU A 108 0.49 -10.89 14.83
N ARG A 109 -0.34 -11.42 15.75
CA ARG A 109 0.03 -12.55 16.60
C ARG A 109 0.14 -13.85 15.81
N GLU A 110 -0.73 -14.05 14.81
CA GLU A 110 -0.68 -15.22 13.94
C GLU A 110 0.59 -15.20 13.07
N THR A 111 0.88 -14.07 12.43
CA THR A 111 2.13 -13.91 11.66
C THR A 111 3.36 -14.08 12.56
N ALA A 112 3.31 -13.56 13.79
CA ALA A 112 4.41 -13.66 14.75
C ALA A 112 4.69 -15.11 15.15
N PHE A 113 3.63 -15.89 15.37
CA PHE A 113 3.71 -17.33 15.60
C PHE A 113 4.37 -18.04 14.41
N LYS A 114 3.90 -17.79 13.18
CA LYS A 114 4.45 -18.42 11.96
C LYS A 114 5.95 -18.17 11.75
N ILE A 115 6.44 -16.97 12.05
CA ILE A 115 7.85 -16.62 11.82
C ILE A 115 8.73 -16.70 13.08
N GLY A 116 8.18 -17.15 14.20
CA GLY A 116 8.90 -17.34 15.46
C GLY A 116 9.52 -16.06 16.02
N VAL A 117 8.74 -14.98 16.12
CA VAL A 117 9.19 -13.71 16.72
C VAL A 117 8.12 -13.11 17.63
N HIS A 118 8.48 -12.12 18.43
CA HIS A 118 7.51 -11.36 19.21
C HIS A 118 6.60 -10.50 18.30
N TYR A 119 5.31 -10.32 18.65
CA TYR A 119 4.35 -9.60 17.81
C TYR A 119 4.75 -8.14 17.51
N VAL A 120 5.50 -7.49 18.41
CA VAL A 120 6.06 -6.14 18.19
C VAL A 120 7.05 -6.11 17.03
N THR A 121 7.79 -7.20 16.79
CA THR A 121 8.68 -7.32 15.63
C THR A 121 7.87 -7.36 14.35
N VAL A 122 6.79 -8.15 14.30
CA VAL A 122 5.87 -8.17 13.15
C VAL A 122 5.20 -6.82 12.95
N PHE A 123 4.77 -6.16 14.02
CA PHE A 123 4.21 -4.81 13.95
C PHE A 123 5.17 -3.84 13.23
N ARG A 124 6.45 -3.84 13.63
CA ARG A 124 7.49 -3.02 12.99
C ARG A 124 7.71 -3.39 11.53
N MET A 125 7.77 -4.69 11.22
CA MET A 125 7.93 -5.16 9.84
C MET A 125 6.75 -4.78 8.96
N ARG A 126 5.52 -5.00 9.44
CA ARG A 126 4.27 -4.63 8.75
C ARG A 126 4.24 -3.14 8.47
N HIS A 127 4.48 -2.30 9.48
CA HIS A 127 4.44 -0.86 9.27
C HIS A 127 5.55 -0.35 8.34
N LYS A 128 6.72 -1.00 8.32
CA LYS A 128 7.74 -0.71 7.31
C LYS A 128 7.23 -1.06 5.90
N LEU A 129 6.58 -2.22 5.72
CA LEU A 129 5.95 -2.59 4.45
C LEU A 129 4.87 -1.59 4.04
N LEU A 130 3.97 -1.24 4.96
CA LEU A 130 2.89 -0.28 4.68
C LEU A 130 3.43 1.09 4.26
N HIS A 131 4.51 1.56 4.89
CA HIS A 131 5.16 2.80 4.47
C HIS A 131 5.75 2.70 3.06
N PHE A 132 6.38 1.57 2.70
CA PHE A 132 6.86 1.38 1.33
C PHE A 132 5.69 1.40 0.33
N ILE A 133 4.57 0.73 0.65
CA ILE A 133 3.37 0.75 -0.19
C ILE A 133 2.84 2.18 -0.34
N GLU A 134 2.71 2.91 0.77
CA GLU A 134 2.29 4.32 0.78
C GLU A 134 3.15 5.19 -0.14
N MET A 135 4.48 5.03 -0.10
CA MET A 135 5.38 5.80 -0.97
C MET A 135 5.32 5.41 -2.44
N ILE A 136 5.13 4.12 -2.74
CA ILE A 136 4.98 3.65 -4.12
C ILE A 136 3.72 4.25 -4.75
N LEU A 137 2.60 4.24 -4.00
CA LEU A 137 1.31 4.70 -4.48
C LEU A 137 1.11 6.22 -4.34
N ALA A 138 2.08 6.93 -3.76
CA ALA A 138 1.95 8.35 -3.45
C ALA A 138 1.79 9.23 -4.69
N ASN A 139 2.11 8.74 -5.89
CA ASN A 139 1.94 9.45 -7.15
C ASN A 139 1.01 8.72 -8.12
N ASP A 140 0.33 7.66 -7.67
CA ASP A 140 -0.66 6.98 -8.51
C ASP A 140 -1.82 7.92 -8.81
N SER A 141 -2.40 7.72 -9.99
CA SER A 141 -3.58 8.43 -10.45
C SER A 141 -4.64 7.49 -11.02
N VAL A 142 -5.88 7.96 -10.99
CA VAL A 142 -7.06 7.24 -11.48
C VAL A 142 -7.73 8.06 -12.56
N GLY A 143 -7.99 7.45 -13.72
CA GLY A 143 -8.52 8.14 -14.89
C GLY A 143 -9.77 7.54 -15.50
N ASP A 144 -9.98 7.92 -16.77
CA ASP A 144 -11.09 7.54 -17.63
C ASP A 144 -12.45 7.98 -17.06
N VAL A 145 -13.22 7.02 -16.55
CA VAL A 145 -14.51 7.25 -15.92
C VAL A 145 -14.37 6.87 -14.46
N ALA A 146 -14.50 7.85 -13.57
CA ALA A 146 -14.24 7.68 -12.14
C ALA A 146 -15.42 8.11 -11.27
N GLU A 147 -15.60 7.44 -10.15
CA GLU A 147 -16.57 7.80 -9.10
C GLU A 147 -15.78 8.32 -7.89
N ILE A 148 -16.17 9.48 -7.36
CA ILE A 148 -15.54 10.16 -6.23
C ILE A 148 -16.56 10.31 -5.11
N ASP A 149 -16.17 9.94 -3.90
CA ASP A 149 -16.98 10.09 -2.70
C ASP A 149 -16.08 10.04 -1.44
N GLU A 150 -16.61 10.42 -0.28
CA GLU A 150 -15.91 10.30 1.01
C GLU A 150 -16.56 9.31 1.96
N LYS A 151 -15.72 8.55 2.65
CA LYS A 151 -16.13 7.68 3.76
C LYS A 151 -15.65 8.28 5.08
N TYR A 152 -16.58 8.48 6.01
CA TYR A 152 -16.26 8.97 7.35
C TYR A 152 -16.17 7.83 8.35
N ILE A 153 -15.06 7.78 9.09
CA ILE A 153 -14.85 6.83 10.19
C ILE A 153 -14.54 7.57 11.47
N LEU A 154 -14.91 7.02 12.63
CA LEU A 154 -14.53 7.62 13.90
C LEU A 154 -13.03 7.49 14.14
N ALA A 155 -12.41 8.61 14.51
CA ALA A 155 -11.01 8.64 14.89
C ALA A 155 -10.72 7.69 16.07
N SER A 156 -9.48 7.20 16.11
CA SER A 156 -9.04 6.13 16.99
C SER A 156 -7.61 6.40 17.48
N HIS A 157 -7.48 6.58 18.79
CA HIS A 157 -6.20 6.78 19.47
C HIS A 157 -5.59 5.47 19.97
N LYS A 158 -5.96 4.32 19.38
CA LYS A 158 -5.51 3.00 19.82
C LYS A 158 -3.98 2.96 20.06
N GLY A 159 -3.60 2.53 21.26
CA GLY A 159 -2.19 2.47 21.69
C GLY A 159 -1.59 3.79 22.16
N THR A 160 -2.40 4.85 22.31
CA THR A 160 -2.00 6.15 22.85
C THR A 160 -3.05 6.63 23.83
N LYS A 161 -2.66 7.00 25.06
CA LYS A 161 -3.56 7.62 26.02
C LYS A 161 -3.47 9.14 25.84
N LEU A 162 -4.60 9.79 25.61
CA LEU A 162 -4.69 11.25 25.58
C LEU A 162 -5.28 11.73 26.91
N GLU A 163 -4.74 12.83 27.42
CA GLU A 163 -5.35 13.52 28.55
C GLU A 163 -6.67 14.17 28.13
N GLY A 164 -7.70 14.08 28.96
CA GLY A 164 -9.01 14.67 28.69
C GLY A 164 -9.86 13.97 27.63
N VAL A 165 -9.39 12.87 27.04
CA VAL A 165 -10.17 12.07 26.07
C VAL A 165 -10.51 10.71 26.66
N ASP A 166 -11.81 10.42 26.75
CA ASP A 166 -12.28 9.16 27.29
C ASP A 166 -11.91 7.94 26.41
N PRO A 167 -11.57 6.80 27.02
CA PRO A 167 -11.35 5.56 26.28
C PRO A 167 -12.60 5.15 25.49
N ARG A 168 -12.43 4.94 24.19
CA ARG A 168 -13.50 4.46 23.32
C ARG A 168 -13.74 2.96 23.50
N LYS A 169 -15.02 2.55 23.53
CA LYS A 169 -15.43 1.13 23.46
C LYS A 169 -15.47 0.66 22.01
N HIS A 170 -15.31 -0.65 21.79
CA HIS A 170 -15.48 -1.21 20.46
C HIS A 170 -16.93 -1.01 19.99
N GLY A 171 -17.13 -0.66 18.71
CA GLY A 171 -18.45 -0.40 18.14
C GLY A 171 -19.10 0.94 18.54
N SER A 172 -18.41 1.83 19.28
CA SER A 172 -18.99 3.14 19.59
C SER A 172 -19.30 3.94 18.33
N ILE A 173 -20.45 4.61 18.35
CA ILE A 173 -20.96 5.52 17.31
C ILE A 173 -20.58 6.96 17.69
N ALA A 174 -20.64 7.89 16.73
CA ALA A 174 -20.42 9.31 16.98
C ALA A 174 -21.40 9.80 18.06
N PRO A 175 -20.93 10.57 19.07
CA PRO A 175 -21.81 11.07 20.14
C PRO A 175 -22.88 12.04 19.65
N LYS A 176 -22.63 12.73 18.53
CA LYS A 176 -23.53 13.70 17.92
C LYS A 176 -23.71 13.40 16.43
N PRO A 177 -24.91 13.66 15.86
CA PRO A 177 -25.12 13.63 14.42
C PRO A 177 -24.27 14.70 13.71
N GLY A 178 -23.88 14.43 12.46
CA GLY A 178 -23.17 15.36 11.60
C GLY A 178 -21.65 15.14 11.51
N ILE A 179 -21.04 15.78 10.51
CA ILE A 179 -19.60 15.67 10.24
C ILE A 179 -18.85 16.62 11.18
N THR A 180 -18.17 16.05 12.18
CA THR A 180 -17.39 16.78 13.18
C THR A 180 -15.91 16.34 13.13
N ASP A 181 -15.05 17.06 13.84
CA ASP A 181 -13.60 16.84 13.90
C ASP A 181 -13.17 15.50 14.54
N ILE A 182 -14.11 14.78 15.16
CA ILE A 182 -13.89 13.40 15.64
C ILE A 182 -13.95 12.35 14.53
N LEU A 183 -14.42 12.72 13.34
CA LEU A 183 -14.49 11.84 12.17
C LEU A 183 -13.27 12.05 11.28
N VAL A 184 -12.69 10.97 10.81
CA VAL A 184 -11.62 10.96 9.82
C VAL A 184 -12.27 10.87 8.44
N CYS A 185 -11.96 11.81 7.55
CA CYS A 185 -12.49 11.85 6.19
C CYS A 185 -11.58 11.04 5.24
N ILE A 186 -12.01 9.85 4.85
CA ILE A 186 -11.33 9.05 3.83
C ILE A 186 -11.88 9.47 2.47
N MET A 187 -11.10 10.24 1.73
CA MET A 187 -11.45 10.64 0.36
C MET A 187 -11.11 9.47 -0.58
N THR A 188 -12.06 9.10 -1.45
CA THR A 188 -11.94 7.92 -2.32
C THR A 188 -12.28 8.26 -3.75
N VAL A 189 -11.51 7.70 -4.68
CA VAL A 189 -11.82 7.70 -6.10
C VAL A 189 -11.58 6.31 -6.65
N VAL A 190 -12.49 5.85 -7.51
CA VAL A 190 -12.38 4.55 -8.17
C VAL A 190 -12.78 4.66 -9.63
N SER A 191 -11.95 4.16 -10.53
CA SER A 191 -12.33 4.03 -11.93
C SER A 191 -13.31 2.88 -12.11
N ARG A 192 -14.14 2.93 -13.15
CA ARG A 192 -15.01 1.78 -13.52
C ARG A 192 -14.21 0.49 -13.79
N GLY A 193 -12.95 0.62 -14.21
CA GLY A 193 -12.00 -0.49 -14.37
C GLY A 193 -11.53 -1.10 -13.04
N GLY A 194 -11.74 -0.41 -11.92
CA GLY A 194 -11.49 -0.90 -10.57
C GLY A 194 -10.16 -0.50 -9.95
N ASN A 195 -9.43 0.44 -10.56
CA ASN A 195 -8.25 1.09 -9.97
C ASN A 195 -8.73 2.17 -9.00
N THR A 196 -8.04 2.31 -7.87
CA THR A 196 -8.47 3.18 -6.77
C THR A 196 -7.35 4.07 -6.28
N PHE A 197 -7.73 5.24 -5.79
CA PHE A 197 -6.89 6.08 -4.94
C PHE A 197 -7.67 6.46 -3.68
N ILE A 198 -7.04 6.27 -2.52
CA ILE A 198 -7.65 6.42 -1.20
C ILE A 198 -6.68 7.20 -0.34
N HIS A 199 -7.11 8.35 0.16
CA HIS A 199 -6.26 9.16 1.03
C HIS A 199 -7.07 10.01 2.01
N THR A 200 -6.48 10.29 3.17
CA THR A 200 -7.07 11.12 4.21
C THR A 200 -6.17 12.33 4.45
N TYR A 201 -6.72 13.54 4.36
CA TYR A 201 -5.99 14.79 4.56
C TYR A 201 -6.38 15.53 5.84
N ASN A 202 -7.53 15.22 6.42
CA ASN A 202 -8.08 15.94 7.57
C ASN A 202 -9.01 15.05 8.41
N THR A 203 -9.40 15.59 9.56
CA THR A 203 -10.62 15.19 10.25
C THR A 203 -11.74 16.21 10.01
N GLY A 204 -12.99 15.78 10.18
CA GLY A 204 -14.17 16.56 9.84
C GLY A 204 -14.34 16.73 8.33
N ARG A 205 -15.03 17.79 7.94
CA ARG A 205 -15.36 18.07 6.55
C ARG A 205 -14.11 18.50 5.78
N PRO A 206 -13.80 17.91 4.61
CA PRO A 206 -12.66 18.32 3.79
C PRO A 206 -12.83 19.76 3.28
N THR A 207 -11.70 20.46 3.14
CA THR A 207 -11.60 21.82 2.59
C THR A 207 -11.31 21.79 1.09
N ASP A 208 -11.45 22.93 0.41
CA ASP A 208 -11.06 23.07 -1.00
C ASP A 208 -9.58 22.74 -1.25
N VAL A 209 -8.70 23.02 -0.27
CA VAL A 209 -7.28 22.64 -0.32
C VAL A 209 -7.14 21.11 -0.31
N ASN A 210 -7.95 20.40 0.50
CA ASN A 210 -7.96 18.94 0.49
C ASN A 210 -8.49 18.40 -0.84
N GLY A 211 -9.55 18.99 -1.39
CA GLY A 211 -10.05 18.68 -2.73
C GLY A 211 -8.98 18.87 -3.81
N TYR A 212 -8.22 19.97 -3.75
CA TYR A 212 -7.13 20.23 -4.69
C TYR A 212 -6.01 19.21 -4.63
N GLU A 213 -5.51 18.89 -3.43
CA GLU A 213 -4.46 17.89 -3.24
C GLU A 213 -4.94 16.50 -3.71
N PHE A 214 -6.18 16.12 -3.35
CA PHE A 214 -6.76 14.85 -3.75
C PHE A 214 -6.91 14.72 -5.26
N CYS A 215 -7.42 15.76 -5.93
CA CYS A 215 -7.59 15.77 -7.38
C CYS A 215 -6.26 15.71 -8.16
N GLN A 216 -5.09 15.89 -7.54
CA GLN A 216 -3.82 15.63 -8.22
C GLN A 216 -3.66 14.16 -8.64
N HIS A 217 -4.38 13.26 -7.97
CA HIS A 217 -4.41 11.82 -8.22
C HIS A 217 -5.55 11.40 -9.17
N ILE A 218 -6.12 12.34 -9.92
CA ILE A 218 -7.11 12.05 -10.96
C ILE A 218 -6.50 12.43 -12.30
N ASP A 219 -6.50 11.54 -13.28
CA ASP A 219 -5.91 11.84 -14.59
C ASP A 219 -6.63 13.02 -15.25
N LYS A 220 -5.89 13.81 -16.03
CA LYS A 220 -6.48 14.90 -16.81
C LYS A 220 -7.48 14.32 -17.81
N GLU A 221 -8.48 15.11 -18.17
CA GLU A 221 -9.50 14.73 -19.18
C GLU A 221 -10.38 13.54 -18.77
N SER A 222 -10.39 13.19 -17.48
CA SER A 222 -11.30 12.18 -16.94
C SER A 222 -12.74 12.69 -16.84
N TYR A 223 -13.70 11.78 -16.74
CA TYR A 223 -15.10 12.06 -16.46
C TYR A 223 -15.48 11.52 -15.08
N CYS A 224 -15.83 12.41 -14.16
CA CYS A 224 -16.04 12.09 -12.74
C CYS A 224 -17.51 12.18 -12.34
N PHE A 225 -17.99 11.20 -11.58
CA PHE A 225 -19.27 11.23 -10.89
C PHE A 225 -19.05 11.49 -9.38
N THR A 226 -19.91 12.30 -8.75
CA THR A 226 -19.86 12.61 -7.31
C THR A 226 -21.28 12.91 -6.77
N ASP A 227 -21.51 12.83 -5.45
CA ASP A 227 -22.84 12.87 -4.82
C ASP A 227 -23.30 14.25 -4.29
N GLY A 228 -22.45 15.30 -4.37
CA GLY A 228 -22.90 16.67 -4.13
C GLY A 228 -21.98 17.60 -3.34
N ILE A 229 -20.73 17.21 -3.01
CA ILE A 229 -19.76 18.16 -2.45
C ILE A 229 -18.95 18.82 -3.57
N ASN A 230 -19.10 20.13 -3.72
CA ASN A 230 -18.44 20.91 -4.78
C ASN A 230 -16.94 21.18 -4.54
N ILE A 231 -16.33 20.61 -3.49
CA ILE A 231 -14.90 20.81 -3.16
C ILE A 231 -13.97 20.34 -4.28
N TYR A 232 -14.46 19.44 -5.14
CA TYR A 232 -13.71 18.88 -6.25
C TYR A 232 -13.82 19.72 -7.52
N ASP A 233 -14.91 20.46 -7.70
CA ASP A 233 -15.30 21.05 -8.99
C ASP A 233 -14.21 21.94 -9.58
N TRP A 234 -13.67 22.86 -8.77
CA TRP A 234 -12.62 23.77 -9.20
C TRP A 234 -11.36 23.01 -9.64
N SER A 235 -10.96 22.01 -8.86
CA SER A 235 -9.75 21.23 -9.08
C SER A 235 -9.87 20.31 -10.30
N LEU A 236 -11.02 19.65 -10.46
CA LEU A 236 -11.35 18.81 -11.62
C LEU A 236 -11.42 19.64 -12.90
N LYS A 237 -12.09 20.79 -12.86
CA LYS A 237 -12.14 21.72 -14.00
C LYS A 237 -10.74 22.18 -14.43
N LYS A 238 -9.86 22.50 -13.47
CA LYS A 238 -8.46 22.88 -13.76
C LYS A 238 -7.66 21.75 -14.44
N ARG A 239 -8.08 20.50 -14.26
CA ARG A 239 -7.49 19.31 -14.89
C ARG A 239 -8.19 18.90 -16.20
N ASN A 240 -9.07 19.75 -16.73
CA ASN A 240 -9.87 19.49 -17.92
C ASN A 240 -10.80 18.27 -17.77
N CYS A 241 -11.21 17.94 -16.53
CA CYS A 241 -12.11 16.83 -16.28
C CYS A 241 -13.58 17.26 -16.40
N GLY A 242 -14.42 16.37 -16.94
CA GLY A 242 -15.87 16.49 -16.83
C GLY A 242 -16.34 16.07 -15.44
N VAL A 243 -17.36 16.74 -14.90
CA VAL A 243 -17.93 16.40 -13.58
C VAL A 243 -19.44 16.33 -13.70
N LYS A 244 -20.01 15.25 -13.18
CA LYS A 244 -21.45 15.07 -13.03
C LYS A 244 -21.78 14.80 -11.56
N HIS A 245 -22.50 15.73 -10.96
CA HIS A 245 -23.12 15.54 -9.65
C HIS A 245 -24.37 14.67 -9.85
N LEU A 246 -24.48 13.58 -9.10
CA LEU A 246 -25.60 12.66 -9.14
C LEU A 246 -26.39 12.72 -7.85
N LYS A 247 -27.70 12.90 -7.96
CA LYS A 247 -28.64 12.67 -6.87
C LYS A 247 -29.23 11.26 -6.95
N LEU A 248 -29.74 10.75 -5.83
CA LEU A 248 -30.30 9.39 -5.74
C LEU A 248 -31.40 9.11 -6.78
N ASP A 249 -32.20 10.11 -7.14
CA ASP A 249 -33.27 10.04 -8.14
C ASP A 249 -32.76 10.12 -9.59
N GLU A 250 -31.51 10.51 -9.81
CA GLU A 250 -30.85 10.62 -11.13
C GLU A 250 -30.08 9.35 -11.51
N TYR A 251 -30.12 8.32 -10.65
CA TYR A 251 -29.36 7.08 -10.87
C TYR A 251 -29.94 6.30 -12.05
N THR A 252 -29.07 5.96 -13.00
CA THR A 252 -29.40 5.08 -14.12
C THR A 252 -28.46 3.88 -14.14
N LYS A 253 -28.61 3.00 -15.14
CA LYS A 253 -27.71 1.86 -15.34
C LYS A 253 -26.25 2.30 -15.58
N THR A 254 -26.03 3.49 -16.14
CA THR A 254 -24.68 4.01 -16.47
C THR A 254 -24.24 5.11 -15.51
N ASP A 255 -25.19 5.86 -14.96
CA ASP A 255 -24.92 7.04 -14.15
C ASP A 255 -25.24 6.70 -12.69
N HIS A 256 -24.24 6.27 -11.95
CA HIS A 256 -24.39 5.85 -10.55
C HIS A 256 -23.06 5.92 -9.80
N LEU A 257 -23.13 5.77 -8.47
CA LEU A 257 -21.96 5.68 -7.57
C LEU A 257 -21.75 4.27 -6.97
N ASN A 258 -22.28 3.22 -7.61
CA ASN A 258 -22.19 1.86 -7.07
C ASN A 258 -20.76 1.32 -6.93
N THR A 259 -19.80 1.76 -7.76
CA THR A 259 -18.42 1.26 -7.67
C THR A 259 -17.73 1.83 -6.43
N VAL A 260 -17.88 3.12 -6.14
CA VAL A 260 -17.35 3.77 -4.94
C VAL A 260 -18.08 3.30 -3.68
N ASN A 261 -19.40 3.06 -3.75
CA ASN A 261 -20.15 2.42 -2.67
C ASN A 261 -19.61 1.01 -2.34
N GLY A 262 -19.25 0.24 -3.38
CA GLY A 262 -18.59 -1.06 -3.22
C GLY A 262 -17.21 -0.94 -2.58
N LEU A 263 -16.43 0.07 -2.97
CA LEU A 263 -15.14 0.38 -2.33
C LEU A 263 -15.32 0.76 -0.85
N HIS A 264 -16.30 1.59 -0.51
CA HIS A 264 -16.61 1.98 0.87
C HIS A 264 -17.01 0.78 1.72
N SER A 265 -17.83 -0.12 1.18
CA SER A 265 -18.23 -1.35 1.86
C SER A 265 -17.03 -2.27 2.14
N PHE A 266 -16.08 -2.32 1.20
CA PHE A 266 -14.80 -3.02 1.38
C PHE A 266 -13.95 -2.37 2.49
N ILE A 267 -13.75 -1.05 2.46
CA ILE A 267 -12.99 -0.31 3.48
C ILE A 267 -13.58 -0.53 4.87
N GLU A 268 -14.92 -0.44 4.99
CA GLU A 268 -15.62 -0.67 6.26
C GLU A 268 -15.40 -2.09 6.79
N SER A 269 -15.49 -3.10 5.91
CA SER A 269 -15.23 -4.49 6.25
C SER A 269 -13.80 -4.69 6.77
N GLU A 270 -12.81 -4.11 6.10
CA GLU A 270 -11.40 -4.18 6.52
C GLU A 270 -11.19 -3.50 7.88
N ILE A 271 -11.73 -2.29 8.09
CA ILE A 271 -11.60 -1.56 9.36
C ILE A 271 -12.19 -2.36 10.53
N ILE A 272 -13.36 -2.98 10.32
CA ILE A 272 -14.00 -3.87 11.30
C ILE A 272 -13.08 -5.06 11.57
N TYR A 273 -12.58 -5.71 10.53
CA TYR A 273 -11.69 -6.86 10.63
C TYR A 273 -10.40 -6.54 11.42
N TYR A 274 -9.78 -5.39 11.19
CA TYR A 274 -8.62 -4.90 11.95
C TYR A 274 -8.96 -4.43 13.38
N ARG A 275 -10.23 -4.47 13.77
CA ARG A 275 -10.75 -3.96 15.05
C ARG A 275 -10.36 -2.50 15.26
N ASN A 276 -10.62 -1.69 14.25
CA ASN A 276 -10.13 -0.33 14.07
C ASN A 276 -8.60 -0.20 13.98
N ILE A 277 -8.20 0.75 13.14
CA ILE A 277 -6.82 1.20 12.97
C ILE A 277 -6.63 2.47 13.81
N SER A 278 -5.43 2.69 14.33
CA SER A 278 -5.13 3.99 14.95
C SER A 278 -5.05 5.04 13.85
N THR A 279 -5.73 6.18 14.01
CA THR A 279 -5.77 7.24 13.00
C THR A 279 -4.38 7.64 12.51
N LYS A 280 -3.35 7.56 13.38
CA LYS A 280 -1.96 7.84 13.00
C LYS A 280 -1.32 6.95 11.95
N TYR A 281 -1.98 5.88 11.59
CA TYR A 281 -1.55 4.97 10.54
C TYR A 281 -2.54 4.90 9.38
N ILE A 282 -3.56 5.76 9.35
CA ILE A 282 -4.68 5.58 8.41
C ILE A 282 -4.23 5.59 6.95
N ASN A 283 -3.37 6.54 6.53
CA ASN A 283 -2.92 6.60 5.13
C ASN A 283 -2.09 5.38 4.72
N ARG A 284 -1.24 4.87 5.61
CA ARG A 284 -0.52 3.59 5.41
C ARG A 284 -1.47 2.41 5.20
N TYR A 285 -2.60 2.39 5.89
CA TYR A 285 -3.63 1.37 5.70
C TYR A 285 -4.51 1.64 4.48
N ASN A 286 -4.82 2.90 4.16
CA ASN A 286 -5.49 3.27 2.91
C ASN A 286 -4.69 2.77 1.70
N SER A 287 -3.37 2.91 1.72
CA SER A 287 -2.49 2.35 0.69
C SER A 287 -2.51 0.82 0.63
N LEU A 288 -2.66 0.14 1.78
CA LEU A 288 -2.90 -1.31 1.78
C LEU A 288 -4.26 -1.66 1.16
N PHE A 289 -5.31 -0.91 1.51
CA PHE A 289 -6.65 -1.11 0.97
C PHE A 289 -6.68 -0.91 -0.53
N MET A 290 -5.96 0.09 -1.06
CA MET A 290 -5.75 0.28 -2.49
C MET A 290 -5.15 -0.98 -3.13
N ILE A 291 -4.05 -1.53 -2.59
CA ILE A 291 -3.45 -2.77 -3.11
C ILE A 291 -4.41 -3.96 -3.05
N GLN A 292 -5.06 -4.16 -1.91
CA GLN A 292 -5.99 -5.28 -1.71
C GLN A 292 -7.17 -5.20 -2.66
N TYR A 293 -7.73 -4.00 -2.85
CA TYR A 293 -8.85 -3.77 -3.75
C TYR A 293 -8.42 -3.87 -5.21
N ASN A 294 -7.36 -3.17 -5.62
CA ASN A 294 -6.87 -3.19 -7.01
C ASN A 294 -6.48 -4.62 -7.43
N PHE A 295 -5.95 -5.42 -6.51
CA PHE A 295 -5.54 -6.81 -6.79
C PHE A 295 -6.58 -7.85 -6.40
N ARG A 296 -7.83 -7.47 -6.10
CA ARG A 296 -8.87 -8.39 -5.59
C ARG A 296 -9.16 -9.60 -6.48
N LYS A 297 -8.94 -9.48 -7.79
CA LYS A 297 -9.11 -10.55 -8.79
C LYS A 297 -7.90 -11.50 -8.91
N LEU A 298 -6.77 -11.15 -8.29
CA LEU A 298 -5.55 -11.94 -8.32
C LEU A 298 -5.52 -12.95 -7.17
N ASN A 299 -4.90 -14.09 -7.41
CA ASN A 299 -4.58 -15.04 -6.34
C ASN A 299 -3.44 -14.50 -5.46
N ILE A 300 -3.20 -15.13 -4.31
CA ILE A 300 -2.22 -14.63 -3.35
C ILE A 300 -0.78 -14.63 -3.88
N SER A 301 -0.41 -15.61 -4.69
CA SER A 301 0.95 -15.68 -5.26
C SER A 301 1.17 -14.55 -6.25
N GLU A 302 0.20 -14.28 -7.12
CA GLU A 302 0.22 -13.15 -8.05
C GLU A 302 0.29 -11.80 -7.33
N LYS A 303 -0.53 -11.62 -6.27
CA LYS A 303 -0.49 -10.41 -5.43
C LYS A 303 0.92 -10.17 -4.85
N VAL A 304 1.52 -11.23 -4.31
CA VAL A 304 2.87 -11.19 -3.73
C VAL A 304 3.91 -10.86 -4.79
N THR A 305 3.87 -11.51 -5.95
CA THR A 305 4.81 -11.29 -7.05
C THR A 305 4.71 -9.86 -7.58
N LYS A 306 3.49 -9.37 -7.84
CA LYS A 306 3.25 -8.00 -8.31
C LYS A 306 3.76 -6.95 -7.33
N LEU A 307 3.44 -7.10 -6.03
CA LEU A 307 3.92 -6.19 -5.00
C LEU A 307 5.45 -6.24 -4.84
N LEU A 308 6.07 -7.42 -4.93
CA LEU A 308 7.53 -7.54 -4.91
C LEU A 308 8.18 -6.83 -6.11
N GLY A 309 7.57 -6.91 -7.29
CA GLY A 309 8.02 -6.17 -8.48
C GLY A 309 8.02 -4.66 -8.22
N MET A 310 6.91 -4.13 -7.70
CA MET A 310 6.77 -2.71 -7.35
C MET A 310 7.81 -2.28 -6.29
N LEU A 311 8.02 -3.10 -5.25
CA LEU A 311 8.96 -2.83 -4.17
C LEU A 311 10.43 -2.78 -4.64
N ARG A 312 10.79 -3.53 -5.69
CA ARG A 312 12.18 -3.55 -6.21
C ARG A 312 12.55 -2.27 -6.96
N GLN A 313 11.56 -1.63 -7.59
CA GLN A 313 11.77 -0.41 -8.37
C GLN A 313 11.93 0.84 -7.50
N HIS A 314 11.67 0.73 -6.19
CA HIS A 314 11.65 1.86 -5.28
C HIS A 314 12.71 1.72 -4.18
N GLN A 315 13.52 2.76 -4.01
CA GLN A 315 14.44 2.88 -2.89
C GLN A 315 13.91 3.91 -1.90
N GLN A 316 13.68 3.49 -0.66
CA GLN A 316 13.21 4.34 0.42
C GLN A 316 13.90 4.04 1.75
N TYR A 317 14.14 5.08 2.54
CA TYR A 317 14.69 4.94 3.88
C TYR A 317 13.60 5.17 4.92
N PHE A 318 13.30 4.11 5.66
CA PHE A 318 12.32 4.15 6.73
C PHE A 318 12.92 3.67 8.05
N TYR A 319 12.90 4.53 9.05
CA TYR A 319 13.29 4.21 10.42
C TYR A 319 12.05 4.04 11.28
N ILE A 320 11.99 2.97 12.08
CA ILE A 320 10.86 2.68 12.98
C ILE A 320 10.51 3.86 13.91
N ARG A 321 11.51 4.67 14.31
CA ARG A 321 11.28 5.89 15.12
C ARG A 321 10.43 6.95 14.43
N GLN A 322 10.27 6.89 13.11
CA GLN A 322 9.39 7.76 12.34
C GLN A 322 7.90 7.37 12.51
N LEU A 323 7.60 6.13 12.91
CA LEU A 323 6.22 5.69 13.20
C LEU A 323 5.53 6.51 14.30
N SER A 324 6.29 7.18 15.15
CA SER A 324 5.77 7.97 16.28
C SER A 324 5.99 9.47 16.11
N LYS A 325 6.55 9.94 14.98
CA LYS A 325 6.96 11.35 14.80
C LYS A 325 6.37 12.01 13.57
N GLU A 326 5.88 11.23 12.61
CA GLU A 326 5.28 11.77 11.39
C GLU A 326 3.81 12.11 11.65
N ARG A 327 3.49 13.39 11.49
CA ARG A 327 2.10 13.87 11.50
C ARG A 327 1.34 13.25 10.34
N ILE A 328 0.09 12.90 10.61
CA ILE A 328 -0.83 12.25 9.68
C ILE A 328 -1.27 13.23 8.59
N PHE A 329 -1.51 14.48 9.00
CA PHE A 329 -2.09 15.53 8.17
C PHE A 329 -1.11 16.68 8.10
N LYS A 330 -0.80 17.15 6.89
CA LYS A 330 0.08 18.31 6.68
C LYS A 330 -0.53 19.61 7.21
N PHE A 331 -1.86 19.67 7.36
CA PHE A 331 -2.63 20.90 7.59
C PHE A 331 -3.61 20.84 8.80
N SER A 332 -3.40 19.91 9.74
CA SER A 332 -4.28 19.73 10.90
C SER A 332 -3.96 20.71 12.04
N ASN A 333 -5.01 21.27 12.66
CA ASN A 333 -5.01 21.91 13.99
C ASN A 333 -5.71 21.00 15.04
N SER A 334 -5.81 19.71 14.77
CA SER A 334 -6.70 18.82 15.52
C SER A 334 -6.06 18.28 16.80
N ILE A 335 -6.89 17.92 17.78
CA ILE A 335 -6.48 17.24 19.04
C ILE A 335 -5.76 15.89 18.77
N PHE A 336 -5.76 15.43 17.52
CA PHE A 336 -5.12 14.20 17.04
C PHE A 336 -3.64 14.40 16.65
N ASP A 337 -3.11 15.62 16.77
CA ASP A 337 -1.70 15.96 16.54
C ASP A 337 -0.82 15.54 17.74
N LEU A 338 -0.48 14.25 17.82
CA LEU A 338 0.62 13.73 18.66
C LEU A 338 1.76 13.16 17.83
#